data_AF-J5VR33-F1
#
_entry.id   AF-J5VR33-F1
#
_cell.length_a   1.000
_cell.length_b   1.000
_cell.length_c   1.000
_cell.angle_alpha   90.00
_cell.angle_beta   90.00
_cell.angle_gamma   90.00
#
_symmetry.space_group_name_H-M   'P 1'
#
loop_
_entity.id
_entity.type
_entity.pdbx_description
1 polymer ?
#
loop_
_entity_poly.entity_id
_entity_poly.type
_entity_poly.pdbx_seq_one_letter_code
_entity_poly.pdbx_strand_id
1 'polypeptide(L)'
;MKSIISHYLLPALGVACLLGSCSNERVDNFFKKIIQAPPSEIERDVKGHDQIYAVHAILRMGYKAGQIGVGANADEMVDVYNTYHIAGEETVIPIVQEIDIAKDDNGQMTVTTERDHFDVVASDKIVYGLELKYYDQNGMLINHQFTNFPYVKGKDGYSEPDEDNSTLMMHQHFFGVGHFTLSKGSKDEAKTLQLAYPRTLADVPHYIDRYTFMERGGKAEPATKFSASNIYVPDGFELGRNAVPFDNELAWRSIEVTGRPDALQPFRASNGTMYRLVRSIDNQRLNQLVPEIFTYTYRDTDPIEEELGKLFDESYNDDFIDPETEAPRQRYGETVGLLKQERSLDAGAPLDRLGFKGILKFRQAGISFLLQVRLCNILTKGQQRTGDVAKPAKYTNAANPDGGYLWDFNQIQPGWDSFDIDYPLPVRIIADTKDGEAKCYEDVRRFYPSVQRSELWRMLSDPEAFFYRYRRNVVLM
;
A
#
# COMPACT_ATOMS: atom_id res chain seq x y z
N MET A 1 54.31 14.92 6.49
CA MET A 1 54.45 16.38 6.29
C MET A 1 53.31 16.88 5.38
N LYS A 2 52.12 17.09 5.93
CA LYS A 2 50.96 17.72 5.24
C LYS A 2 50.10 18.45 6.28
N SER A 3 50.67 19.48 6.92
CA SER A 3 49.99 20.25 7.99
C SER A 3 50.34 21.75 7.98
N ILE A 4 50.73 22.32 6.83
CA ILE A 4 51.11 23.75 6.73
C ILE A 4 50.33 24.51 5.65
N ILE A 5 49.53 23.85 4.81
CA ILE A 5 48.81 24.52 3.70
C ILE A 5 47.39 25.02 4.08
N SER A 6 46.82 24.57 5.20
CA SER A 6 45.43 24.91 5.57
C SER A 6 45.26 26.25 6.30
N HIS A 7 46.33 26.84 6.86
CA HIS A 7 46.18 27.95 7.83
C HIS A 7 46.44 29.35 7.25
N TYR A 8 46.80 29.48 5.96
CA TYR A 8 47.05 30.78 5.32
C TYR A 8 46.09 31.13 4.16
N LEU A 9 45.28 30.18 3.67
CA LEU A 9 44.34 30.42 2.57
C LEU A 9 42.97 30.97 3.03
N LEU A 10 42.51 30.59 4.23
CA LEU A 10 41.26 31.10 4.82
C LEU A 10 41.32 32.57 5.27
N PRO A 11 42.43 33.07 5.85
CA PRO A 11 42.54 34.50 6.17
C PRO A 11 42.72 35.39 4.93
N ALA A 12 43.29 34.85 3.84
CA ALA A 12 43.51 35.59 2.60
C ALA A 12 42.23 35.78 1.77
N LEU A 13 41.30 34.80 1.80
CA LEU A 13 39.96 34.97 1.20
C LEU A 13 39.11 36.00 1.97
N GLY A 14 39.22 36.02 3.30
CA GLY A 14 38.47 36.96 4.14
C GLY A 14 38.85 38.43 3.93
N VAL A 15 40.11 38.71 3.60
CA VAL A 15 40.60 40.08 3.35
C VAL A 15 40.29 40.56 1.91
N ALA A 16 40.21 39.65 0.94
CA ALA A 16 39.80 39.99 -0.43
C ALA A 16 38.29 40.33 -0.55
N CYS A 17 37.45 39.78 0.33
CA CYS A 17 36.02 40.09 0.39
C CYS A 17 35.68 41.44 1.06
N LEU A 18 36.64 42.09 1.73
CA LEU A 18 36.39 43.32 2.51
C LEU A 18 36.78 44.63 1.80
N LEU A 19 37.33 44.58 0.58
CA LEU A 19 37.82 45.78 -0.15
C LEU A 19 37.20 46.01 -1.54
N GLY A 20 36.10 45.32 -1.89
CA GLY A 20 35.35 45.56 -3.12
C GLY A 20 33.95 46.10 -2.84
N SER A 21 33.73 47.39 -3.06
CA SER A 21 32.46 48.09 -2.86
C SER A 21 31.25 47.38 -3.51
N CYS A 22 30.16 47.31 -2.75
CA CYS A 22 28.91 46.62 -3.01
C CYS A 22 28.20 46.99 -4.32
N SER A 23 27.80 45.98 -5.08
CA SER A 23 26.49 45.99 -5.76
C SER A 23 25.85 44.60 -5.65
N ASN A 24 24.56 44.55 -5.29
CA ASN A 24 23.82 43.31 -5.08
C ASN A 24 23.84 42.39 -6.32
N GLU A 25 23.95 42.95 -7.52
CA GLU A 25 23.98 42.20 -8.79
C GLU A 25 25.24 41.34 -8.99
N ARG A 26 26.39 41.72 -8.40
CA ARG A 26 27.61 40.91 -8.51
C ARG A 26 27.64 39.76 -7.52
N VAL A 27 27.01 39.93 -6.36
CA VAL A 27 26.87 38.90 -5.34
C VAL A 27 25.92 37.81 -5.86
N ASP A 28 24.79 38.18 -6.46
CA ASP A 28 23.83 37.24 -7.06
C ASP A 28 24.41 36.42 -8.22
N ASN A 29 25.23 37.05 -9.09
CA ASN A 29 25.86 36.35 -10.20
C ASN A 29 26.99 35.40 -9.76
N PHE A 30 27.62 35.66 -8.61
CA PHE A 30 28.61 34.77 -8.03
C PHE A 30 27.93 33.55 -7.37
N PHE A 31 26.84 33.77 -6.63
CA PHE A 31 26.06 32.67 -6.03
C PHE A 31 25.39 31.78 -7.08
N LYS A 32 24.85 32.32 -8.19
CA LYS A 32 24.27 31.50 -9.27
C LYS A 32 25.26 30.58 -9.98
N LYS A 33 26.57 30.87 -9.94
CA LYS A 33 27.61 30.03 -10.56
C LYS A 33 28.17 28.96 -9.62
N ILE A 34 27.98 29.11 -8.31
CA ILE A 34 28.56 28.22 -7.28
C ILE A 34 27.46 27.38 -6.61
N ILE A 35 26.24 27.91 -6.52
CA ILE A 35 25.06 27.17 -6.08
C ILE A 35 24.47 26.49 -7.31
N GLN A 36 24.95 25.29 -7.60
CA GLN A 36 24.12 24.32 -8.30
C GLN A 36 23.03 23.95 -7.32
N ALA A 37 21.80 24.42 -7.55
CA ALA A 37 20.66 23.93 -6.77
C ALA A 37 20.70 22.40 -6.86
N PRO A 38 20.67 21.67 -5.73
CA PRO A 38 20.52 20.23 -5.80
C PRO A 38 19.32 19.92 -6.68
N PRO A 39 19.37 18.83 -7.48
CA PRO A 39 18.19 18.38 -8.20
C PRO A 39 17.02 18.39 -7.22
N SER A 40 15.87 18.91 -7.65
CA SER A 40 14.68 18.98 -6.83
C SER A 40 14.28 17.57 -6.44
N GLU A 41 14.77 17.12 -5.28
CA GLU A 41 14.25 15.97 -4.58
C GLU A 41 12.89 16.39 -4.07
N ILE A 42 11.86 15.75 -4.60
CA ILE A 42 10.56 15.75 -3.95
C ILE A 42 10.80 15.02 -2.64
N GLU A 43 11.04 15.79 -1.58
CA GLU A 43 11.10 15.31 -0.21
C GLU A 43 9.72 14.68 0.07
N ARG A 44 9.63 13.37 -0.12
CA ARG A 44 8.46 12.58 0.24
C ARG A 44 8.58 12.35 1.72
N ASP A 45 7.86 13.18 2.47
CA ASP A 45 7.71 13.08 3.91
C ASP A 45 6.99 11.75 4.24
N VAL A 46 7.73 10.63 4.19
CA VAL A 46 7.31 9.37 4.78
C VAL A 46 7.58 9.53 6.28
N LYS A 47 6.70 10.25 6.97
CA LYS A 47 6.71 10.34 8.44
C LYS A 47 6.22 9.02 9.04
N GLY A 48 6.99 7.97 8.85
CA GLY A 48 6.72 6.75 9.58
C GLY A 48 7.01 6.94 11.06
N HIS A 49 6.25 6.23 11.91
CA HIS A 49 6.68 5.94 13.26
C HIS A 49 8.15 5.49 13.18
N ASP A 50 9.07 6.09 13.95
CA ASP A 50 10.53 5.78 13.92
C ASP A 50 10.84 4.28 14.14
N GLN A 51 9.82 3.47 14.40
CA GLN A 51 9.84 2.04 14.64
C GLN A 51 9.76 1.16 13.38
N ILE A 52 9.10 1.55 12.27
CA ILE A 52 9.07 0.70 11.06
C ILE A 52 10.32 0.96 10.22
N TYR A 53 11.16 -0.07 10.06
CA TYR A 53 12.40 -0.03 9.29
C TYR A 53 12.31 -0.86 8.01
N ALA A 54 11.62 -1.99 8.05
CA ALA A 54 11.42 -2.85 6.90
C ALA A 54 10.00 -3.43 6.84
N VAL A 55 9.59 -3.76 5.63
CA VAL A 55 8.32 -4.36 5.27
C VAL A 55 8.60 -5.59 4.42
N HIS A 56 7.99 -6.71 4.78
CA HIS A 56 7.93 -7.90 3.96
C HIS A 56 6.47 -8.10 3.53
N ALA A 57 6.19 -7.88 2.25
CA ALA A 57 4.87 -8.06 1.66
C ALA A 57 4.81 -9.41 0.95
N ILE A 58 3.96 -10.31 1.45
CA ILE A 58 3.77 -11.67 0.93
C ILE A 58 2.41 -11.78 0.28
N LEU A 59 2.37 -12.18 -0.99
CA LEU A 59 1.14 -12.47 -1.71
C LEU A 59 1.08 -13.97 -2.03
N ARG A 60 0.09 -14.66 -1.47
CA ARG A 60 -0.14 -16.10 -1.63
C ARG A 60 -1.39 -16.37 -2.44
N MET A 61 -1.26 -17.10 -3.54
CA MET A 61 -2.42 -17.58 -4.29
C MET A 61 -3.20 -18.61 -3.46
N GLY A 62 -4.52 -18.58 -3.58
CA GLY A 62 -5.41 -19.50 -2.89
C GLY A 62 -6.80 -19.57 -3.50
N TYR A 63 -7.70 -20.23 -2.79
CA TYR A 63 -9.12 -20.29 -3.14
C TYR A 63 -9.97 -20.28 -1.86
N LYS A 64 -11.25 -19.89 -1.99
CA LYS A 64 -12.21 -19.99 -0.89
C LYS A 64 -12.49 -21.47 -0.64
N ALA A 65 -12.22 -21.95 0.58
CA ALA A 65 -12.44 -23.33 0.96
C ALA A 65 -13.86 -23.50 1.53
N GLY A 66 -13.98 -23.58 2.86
CA GLY A 66 -15.25 -23.74 3.55
C GLY A 66 -15.33 -22.84 4.77
N GLN A 67 -15.89 -23.36 5.86
CA GLN A 67 -15.91 -22.70 7.15
C GLN A 67 -15.25 -23.58 8.20
N ILE A 68 -14.61 -22.97 9.20
CA ILE A 68 -14.09 -23.66 10.38
C ILE A 68 -14.63 -23.01 11.65
N GLY A 69 -14.73 -23.77 12.72
CA GLY A 69 -15.00 -23.24 14.06
C GLY A 69 -13.73 -22.65 14.66
N VAL A 70 -13.79 -21.43 15.18
CA VAL A 70 -12.66 -20.74 15.82
C VAL A 70 -13.02 -20.23 17.22
N GLY A 71 -12.01 -19.81 17.98
CA GLY A 71 -12.15 -19.27 19.33
C GLY A 71 -11.98 -20.34 20.41
N ALA A 72 -12.38 -20.00 21.64
CA ALA A 72 -12.14 -20.84 22.81
C ALA A 72 -12.88 -22.18 22.74
N ASN A 73 -14.09 -22.18 22.16
CA ASN A 73 -14.96 -23.36 22.07
C ASN A 73 -15.22 -23.85 20.64
N ALA A 74 -14.58 -23.24 19.63
CA ALA A 74 -14.85 -23.48 18.21
C ALA A 74 -16.33 -23.31 17.82
N ASP A 75 -17.03 -22.39 18.49
CA ASP A 75 -18.46 -22.10 18.32
C ASP A 75 -18.72 -21.01 17.26
N GLU A 76 -17.69 -20.24 16.88
CA GLU A 76 -17.78 -19.25 15.82
C GLU A 76 -17.33 -19.82 14.47
N MET A 77 -18.28 -19.97 13.54
CA MET A 77 -18.00 -20.44 12.19
C MET A 77 -17.55 -19.28 11.30
N VAL A 78 -16.30 -19.33 10.82
CA VAL A 78 -15.73 -18.33 9.92
C VAL A 78 -15.42 -18.92 8.56
N ASP A 79 -15.71 -18.18 7.49
CA ASP A 79 -15.24 -18.50 6.13
C ASP A 79 -13.71 -18.60 6.12
N VAL A 80 -13.14 -19.56 5.41
CA VAL A 80 -11.70 -19.77 5.31
C VAL A 80 -11.23 -19.77 3.87
N TYR A 81 -10.04 -19.22 3.68
CA TYR A 81 -9.32 -19.22 2.42
C TYR A 81 -8.05 -20.06 2.56
N ASN A 82 -7.94 -21.10 1.74
CA ASN A 82 -6.71 -21.89 1.67
C ASN A 82 -5.74 -21.14 0.76
N THR A 83 -4.73 -20.51 1.36
CA THR A 83 -3.61 -19.91 0.64
C THR A 83 -2.38 -20.80 0.79
N TYR A 84 -1.40 -20.68 -0.10
CA TYR A 84 -0.29 -21.65 -0.15
C TYR A 84 1.06 -20.95 -0.04
N HIS A 85 1.92 -21.43 0.85
CA HIS A 85 3.30 -20.97 1.00
C HIS A 85 4.27 -22.07 0.55
N ILE A 86 4.64 -22.06 -0.73
CA ILE A 86 5.51 -23.07 -1.37
C ILE A 86 6.88 -22.45 -1.62
N ALA A 87 7.92 -22.96 -0.96
CA ALA A 87 9.28 -22.48 -1.12
C ALA A 87 10.04 -23.30 -2.18
N GLY A 88 10.72 -22.62 -3.11
CA GLY A 88 11.75 -23.23 -3.97
C GLY A 88 11.28 -24.17 -5.08
N GLU A 89 9.97 -24.33 -5.33
CA GLU A 89 9.45 -25.12 -6.45
C GLU A 89 9.07 -24.23 -7.64
N GLU A 90 9.47 -24.61 -8.85
CA GLU A 90 8.97 -23.99 -10.08
C GLU A 90 7.49 -24.37 -10.27
N THR A 91 6.62 -23.38 -10.12
CA THR A 91 5.18 -23.53 -10.32
C THR A 91 4.76 -22.94 -11.66
N VAL A 92 3.55 -23.28 -12.12
CA VAL A 92 3.00 -22.85 -13.42
C VAL A 92 3.02 -21.33 -13.60
N ILE A 93 2.61 -20.62 -12.55
CA ILE A 93 2.85 -19.20 -12.29
C ILE A 93 3.16 -19.07 -10.78
N PRO A 94 3.75 -17.97 -10.30
CA PRO A 94 4.11 -17.83 -8.89
C PRO A 94 2.91 -18.01 -7.96
N ILE A 95 2.96 -19.03 -7.11
CA ILE A 95 1.96 -19.26 -6.04
C ILE A 95 2.26 -18.35 -4.84
N VAL A 96 3.55 -18.13 -4.55
CA VAL A 96 4.02 -17.17 -3.54
C VAL A 96 4.83 -16.09 -4.24
N GLN A 97 4.59 -14.84 -3.86
CA GLN A 97 5.35 -13.70 -4.33
C GLN A 97 5.67 -12.79 -3.17
N GLU A 98 6.92 -12.35 -3.09
CA GLU A 98 7.42 -11.56 -1.97
C GLU A 98 8.11 -10.30 -2.51
N ILE A 99 7.82 -9.18 -1.86
CA ILE A 99 8.49 -7.92 -2.09
C ILE A 99 8.96 -7.39 -0.74
N ASP A 100 10.27 -7.20 -0.62
CA ASP A 100 10.87 -6.60 0.57
C ASP A 100 11.14 -5.13 0.31
N ILE A 101 10.82 -4.32 1.31
CA ILE A 101 11.09 -2.89 1.32
C ILE A 101 11.82 -2.57 2.60
N ALA A 102 12.95 -1.87 2.52
CA ALA A 102 13.68 -1.43 3.71
C ALA A 102 14.19 -0.01 3.54
N LYS A 103 14.39 0.68 4.66
CA LYS A 103 15.11 1.96 4.68
C LYS A 103 16.54 1.76 4.19
N ASP A 104 16.96 2.59 3.24
CA ASP A 104 18.34 2.67 2.78
C ASP A 104 19.21 3.51 3.73
N ASP A 105 20.48 3.71 3.36
CA ASP A 105 21.45 4.50 4.13
C ASP A 105 21.03 5.97 4.31
N ASN A 106 20.09 6.46 3.48
CA ASN A 106 19.54 7.82 3.55
C ASN A 106 18.18 7.85 4.28
N GLY A 107 17.71 6.71 4.79
CA GLY A 107 16.40 6.57 5.44
C GLY A 107 15.21 6.47 4.47
N GLN A 108 15.44 6.35 3.16
CA GLN A 108 14.39 6.21 2.16
C GLN A 108 13.95 4.75 2.02
N MET A 109 12.64 4.50 1.91
CA MET A 109 12.12 3.15 1.65
C MET A 109 12.42 2.71 0.22
N THR A 110 13.14 1.61 0.06
CA THR A 110 13.53 1.05 -1.24
C THR A 110 13.19 -0.42 -1.34
N VAL A 111 12.88 -0.91 -2.55
CA VAL A 111 12.67 -2.35 -2.80
C VAL A 111 14.02 -3.07 -2.77
N THR A 112 14.15 -4.10 -1.94
CA THR A 112 15.40 -4.86 -1.76
C THR A 112 15.37 -6.24 -2.39
N THR A 113 14.19 -6.76 -2.75
CA THR A 113 14.03 -8.01 -3.50
C THR A 113 14.32 -7.84 -4.99
N GLU A 114 14.68 -8.95 -5.66
CA GLU A 114 14.76 -8.99 -7.12
C GLU A 114 13.38 -8.77 -7.76
N ARG A 115 12.35 -9.38 -7.19
CA ARG A 115 10.95 -9.14 -7.57
C ARG A 115 10.53 -7.74 -7.13
N ASP A 116 9.97 -6.99 -8.06
CA ASP A 116 9.50 -5.61 -7.86
C ASP A 116 8.01 -5.43 -8.20
N HIS A 117 7.30 -6.52 -8.53
CA HIS A 117 5.87 -6.52 -8.79
C HIS A 117 5.22 -7.88 -8.50
N PHE A 118 3.92 -7.83 -8.24
CA PHE A 118 3.04 -9.01 -8.18
C PHE A 118 2.35 -9.25 -9.52
N ASP A 119 2.42 -10.47 -10.01
CA ASP A 119 1.61 -10.95 -11.13
C ASP A 119 0.41 -11.74 -10.62
N VAL A 120 -0.78 -11.34 -11.05
CA VAL A 120 -2.03 -11.91 -10.57
C VAL A 120 -3.00 -12.18 -11.71
N VAL A 121 -3.91 -13.11 -11.50
CA VAL A 121 -4.98 -13.51 -12.43
C VAL A 121 -6.32 -13.11 -11.82
N ALA A 122 -7.14 -12.40 -12.59
CA ALA A 122 -8.53 -12.13 -12.24
C ALA A 122 -9.36 -13.42 -12.36
N SER A 123 -10.07 -13.76 -11.29
CA SER A 123 -10.86 -14.99 -11.22
C SER A 123 -11.94 -14.90 -10.15
N ASP A 124 -13.04 -15.64 -10.38
CA ASP A 124 -14.05 -15.85 -9.35
C ASP A 124 -13.65 -16.98 -8.37
N LYS A 125 -12.71 -17.86 -8.75
CA LYS A 125 -12.28 -19.03 -7.96
C LYS A 125 -10.95 -18.81 -7.23
N ILE A 126 -10.03 -18.06 -7.85
CA ILE A 126 -8.73 -17.74 -7.26
C ILE A 126 -8.81 -16.47 -6.44
N VAL A 127 -8.15 -16.49 -5.29
CA VAL A 127 -7.92 -15.34 -4.41
C VAL A 127 -6.43 -15.18 -4.14
N TYR A 128 -6.05 -14.03 -3.57
CA TYR A 128 -4.69 -13.77 -3.14
C TYR A 128 -4.68 -13.32 -1.68
N GLY A 129 -4.08 -14.10 -0.80
CA GLY A 129 -3.83 -13.71 0.58
C GLY A 129 -2.64 -12.76 0.65
N LEU A 130 -2.88 -11.52 1.05
CA LEU A 130 -1.84 -10.55 1.37
C LEU A 130 -1.53 -10.65 2.86
N GLU A 131 -0.24 -10.81 3.18
CA GLU A 131 0.29 -10.68 4.53
C GLU A 131 1.40 -9.63 4.53
N LEU A 132 1.32 -8.69 5.46
CA LEU A 132 2.29 -7.62 5.67
C LEU A 132 2.98 -7.84 7.01
N LYS A 133 4.31 -7.99 6.97
CA LYS A 133 5.14 -8.11 8.18
C LYS A 133 6.04 -6.90 8.30
N TYR A 134 5.94 -6.20 9.42
CA TYR A 134 6.71 -4.99 9.68
C TYR A 134 7.78 -5.28 10.71
N TYR A 135 8.98 -4.77 10.43
CA TYR A 135 10.16 -5.01 11.25
C TYR A 135 10.78 -3.72 11.70
N ASP A 136 11.32 -3.73 12.92
CA ASP A 136 12.14 -2.65 13.44
C ASP A 136 13.57 -2.67 12.87
N GLN A 137 14.37 -1.68 13.27
CA GLN A 137 15.78 -1.56 12.88
C GLN A 137 16.65 -2.77 13.28
N ASN A 138 16.20 -3.59 14.24
CA ASN A 138 16.89 -4.78 14.70
C ASN A 138 16.40 -6.06 13.99
N GLY A 139 15.45 -5.93 13.05
CA GLY A 139 14.83 -7.06 12.37
C GLY A 139 13.81 -7.81 13.22
N MET A 140 13.30 -7.21 14.29
CA MET A 140 12.24 -7.80 15.11
C MET A 140 10.87 -7.47 14.52
N LEU A 141 9.98 -8.48 14.45
CA LEU A 141 8.59 -8.30 14.01
C LEU A 141 7.81 -7.44 15.02
N ILE A 142 7.12 -6.42 14.54
CA ILE A 142 6.43 -5.42 15.38
C ILE A 142 4.92 -5.32 15.15
N ASN A 143 4.30 -6.24 14.39
CA ASN A 143 2.86 -6.20 14.10
C ASN A 143 1.98 -6.14 15.37
N HIS A 144 2.29 -6.94 16.39
CA HIS A 144 1.60 -6.90 17.69
C HIS A 144 1.53 -5.50 18.32
N GLN A 145 2.50 -4.61 18.06
CA GLN A 145 2.51 -3.24 18.60
C GLN A 145 1.32 -2.40 18.14
N PHE A 146 0.65 -2.79 17.04
CA PHE A 146 -0.53 -2.14 16.50
C PHE A 146 -1.85 -2.77 16.99
N THR A 147 -1.76 -3.85 17.78
CA THR A 147 -2.92 -4.57 18.32
C THR A 147 -3.11 -4.33 19.81
N ASN A 148 -2.29 -3.47 20.42
CA ASN A 148 -2.32 -3.20 21.85
C ASN A 148 -3.62 -2.47 22.22
N PHE A 149 -4.28 -2.98 23.26
CA PHE A 149 -5.54 -2.48 23.82
C PHE A 149 -5.42 -2.41 25.35
N PRO A 150 -4.81 -1.33 25.89
CA PRO A 150 -4.53 -1.21 27.31
C PRO A 150 -5.75 -0.80 28.14
N TYR A 151 -5.65 -1.02 29.46
CA TYR A 151 -6.63 -0.59 30.45
C TYR A 151 -5.97 0.27 31.53
N VAL A 152 -6.73 1.19 32.11
CA VAL A 152 -6.33 2.01 33.25
C VAL A 152 -7.28 1.75 34.43
N LYS A 153 -6.75 1.81 35.66
CA LYS A 153 -7.58 1.67 36.87
C LYS A 153 -8.24 3.01 37.20
N GLY A 154 -9.57 3.03 37.23
CA GLY A 154 -10.37 4.13 37.71
C GLY A 154 -10.19 4.39 39.21
N LYS A 155 -10.73 5.51 39.70
CA LYS A 155 -10.65 5.91 41.12
C LYS A 155 -11.37 4.97 42.08
N ASP A 156 -12.31 4.21 41.57
CA ASP A 156 -13.12 3.19 42.24
C ASP A 156 -12.50 1.78 42.15
N GLY A 157 -11.34 1.65 41.48
CA GLY A 157 -10.59 0.40 41.35
C GLY A 157 -11.01 -0.49 40.18
N TYR A 158 -12.02 -0.11 39.40
CA TYR A 158 -12.39 -0.84 38.18
C TYR A 158 -11.44 -0.51 37.03
N SER A 159 -11.13 -1.51 36.20
CA SER A 159 -10.37 -1.31 34.98
C SER A 159 -11.28 -0.77 33.88
N GLU A 160 -10.91 0.33 33.25
CA GLU A 160 -11.57 0.90 32.08
C GLU A 160 -10.61 0.90 30.87
N PRO A 161 -11.10 0.69 29.63
CA PRO A 161 -10.26 0.77 28.45
C PRO A 161 -9.58 2.13 28.32
N ASP A 162 -8.28 2.12 28.08
CA ASP A 162 -7.51 3.32 27.77
C ASP A 162 -7.53 3.56 26.26
N GLU A 163 -8.67 4.04 25.78
CA GLU A 163 -8.91 4.28 24.35
C GLU A 163 -7.91 5.28 23.74
N ASP A 164 -7.37 6.20 24.55
CA ASP A 164 -6.44 7.24 24.11
C ASP A 164 -5.00 6.72 23.92
N ASN A 165 -4.66 5.58 24.52
CA ASN A 165 -3.36 4.91 24.31
C ASN A 165 -3.50 3.59 23.53
N SER A 166 -4.70 3.29 23.03
CA SER A 166 -4.98 2.05 22.31
C SER A 166 -4.56 2.14 20.84
N THR A 167 -3.42 1.52 20.53
CA THR A 167 -2.96 1.39 19.14
C THR A 167 -3.96 0.64 18.26
N LEU A 168 -4.66 -0.37 18.79
CA LEU A 168 -5.71 -1.08 18.07
C LEU A 168 -6.80 -0.12 17.60
N MET A 169 -7.16 0.86 18.42
CA MET A 169 -8.23 1.80 18.11
C MET A 169 -7.83 2.96 17.20
N MET A 170 -6.54 3.18 17.02
CA MET A 170 -6.00 4.29 16.23
C MET A 170 -5.48 3.85 14.86
N HIS A 171 -5.14 2.58 14.67
CA HIS A 171 -4.49 2.14 13.44
C HIS A 171 -5.43 1.35 12.52
N GLN A 172 -5.32 1.61 11.23
CA GLN A 172 -5.96 0.81 10.18
C GLN A 172 -5.20 0.97 8.87
N HIS A 173 -4.97 -0.14 8.16
CA HIS A 173 -4.51 -0.11 6.78
C HIS A 173 -5.65 0.25 5.83
N PHE A 174 -5.39 1.19 4.94
CA PHE A 174 -6.22 1.44 3.77
C PHE A 174 -5.48 1.04 2.51
N PHE A 175 -6.23 0.48 1.58
CA PHE A 175 -5.74 0.00 0.30
C PHE A 175 -6.39 0.78 -0.83
N GLY A 176 -5.56 1.29 -1.74
CA GLY A 176 -6.03 2.07 -2.87
C GLY A 176 -5.13 1.91 -4.08
N VAL A 177 -5.25 2.87 -4.98
CA VAL A 177 -4.40 2.94 -6.17
C VAL A 177 -3.45 4.12 -6.03
N GLY A 178 -2.16 3.82 -6.09
CA GLY A 178 -1.06 4.77 -6.10
C GLY A 178 -0.71 5.23 -7.51
N HIS A 179 0.26 6.15 -7.58
CA HIS A 179 0.73 6.70 -8.84
C HIS A 179 2.26 6.92 -8.85
N PHE A 180 3.00 6.27 -7.94
CA PHE A 180 4.47 6.29 -7.96
C PHE A 180 5.07 4.93 -7.58
N THR A 181 6.34 4.70 -7.93
CA THR A 181 7.11 3.55 -7.43
C THR A 181 8.18 3.99 -6.42
N LEU A 182 8.65 3.03 -5.64
CA LEU A 182 9.89 3.16 -4.88
C LEU A 182 11.09 2.91 -5.81
N SER A 183 12.28 3.33 -5.37
CA SER A 183 13.56 2.95 -6.00
C SER A 183 13.92 1.50 -5.65
N LYS A 184 14.80 0.88 -6.44
CA LYS A 184 15.23 -0.51 -6.25
C LYS A 184 16.63 -0.58 -5.65
N GLY A 185 16.71 -0.60 -4.32
CA GLY A 185 17.97 -0.60 -3.59
C GLY A 185 18.72 0.75 -3.62
N SER A 186 19.72 0.89 -2.75
CA SER A 186 20.40 2.16 -2.48
C SER A 186 21.31 2.68 -3.62
N LYS A 187 21.56 1.86 -4.65
CA LYS A 187 22.47 2.18 -5.76
C LYS A 187 21.78 2.26 -7.12
N ASP A 188 20.47 2.08 -7.17
CA ASP A 188 19.73 2.17 -8.42
C ASP A 188 19.46 3.65 -8.75
N GLU A 189 20.16 4.13 -9.78
CA GLU A 189 19.99 5.48 -10.33
C GLU A 189 18.78 5.56 -11.29
N ALA A 190 18.09 4.45 -11.55
CA ALA A 190 16.91 4.46 -12.40
C ALA A 190 15.82 5.37 -11.80
N LYS A 191 15.31 6.28 -12.62
CA LYS A 191 14.21 7.16 -12.21
C LYS A 191 12.99 6.33 -11.83
N THR A 192 12.51 6.54 -10.62
CA THR A 192 11.21 6.02 -10.18
C THR A 192 10.10 6.46 -11.13
N LEU A 193 9.07 5.62 -11.24
CA LEU A 193 7.90 5.97 -12.02
C LEU A 193 7.08 7.00 -11.24
N GLN A 194 6.66 8.05 -11.93
CA GLN A 194 5.83 9.11 -11.40
C GLN A 194 4.53 9.23 -12.19
N LEU A 195 3.46 9.69 -11.53
CA LEU A 195 2.12 9.79 -12.09
C LEU A 195 1.66 8.50 -12.80
N ALA A 196 2.16 7.35 -12.35
CA ALA A 196 1.99 6.04 -12.97
C ALA A 196 0.66 5.39 -12.55
N TYR A 197 -0.45 6.09 -12.83
CA TYR A 197 -1.83 5.61 -12.67
C TYR A 197 -2.07 4.29 -13.43
N PRO A 198 -3.20 3.60 -13.20
CA PRO A 198 -3.51 2.34 -13.87
C PRO A 198 -3.35 2.46 -15.38
N ARG A 199 -2.60 1.52 -15.95
CA ARG A 199 -2.16 1.54 -17.35
C ARG A 199 -2.23 0.16 -17.96
N THR A 200 -2.32 0.08 -19.28
CA THR A 200 -2.33 -1.18 -20.00
C THR A 200 -1.01 -1.94 -19.86
N LEU A 201 -1.06 -3.26 -20.02
CA LEU A 201 0.13 -4.14 -20.03
C LEU A 201 0.83 -4.22 -21.40
N ALA A 202 0.57 -3.31 -22.33
CA ALA A 202 1.23 -3.29 -23.65
C ALA A 202 2.71 -2.90 -23.54
N ASP A 203 3.50 -3.19 -24.58
CA ASP A 203 4.93 -2.81 -24.61
C ASP A 203 5.11 -1.28 -24.48
N VAL A 204 4.16 -0.51 -25.01
CA VAL A 204 3.96 0.90 -24.69
C VAL A 204 2.69 1.00 -23.82
N PRO A 205 2.82 1.11 -22.49
CA PRO A 205 1.69 1.23 -21.60
C PRO A 205 0.91 2.51 -21.93
N HIS A 206 -0.41 2.43 -21.90
CA HIS A 206 -1.28 3.59 -22.03
C HIS A 206 -2.09 3.77 -20.75
N TYR A 207 -2.30 5.02 -20.35
CA TYR A 207 -3.20 5.33 -19.24
C TYR A 207 -4.61 4.81 -19.52
N ILE A 208 -5.24 4.28 -18.47
CA ILE A 208 -6.65 3.93 -18.52
C ILE A 208 -7.44 5.16 -18.09
N ASP A 209 -8.20 5.72 -19.03
CA ASP A 209 -8.82 7.05 -18.88
C ASP A 209 -9.65 7.15 -17.60
N ARG A 210 -10.44 6.09 -17.35
CA ARG A 210 -11.34 5.95 -16.19
C ARG A 210 -10.64 6.10 -14.84
N TYR A 211 -9.38 5.68 -14.74
CA TYR A 211 -8.62 5.67 -13.49
C TYR A 211 -7.52 6.74 -13.45
N THR A 212 -7.50 7.64 -14.45
CA THR A 212 -6.39 8.58 -14.62
C THR A 212 -6.85 10.04 -14.68
N PHE A 213 -7.92 10.36 -15.41
CA PHE A 213 -8.28 11.74 -15.72
C PHE A 213 -9.55 12.19 -15.00
N MET A 214 -9.59 13.44 -14.57
CA MET A 214 -10.86 14.06 -14.14
C MET A 214 -11.74 14.33 -15.35
N GLU A 215 -12.97 13.81 -15.33
CA GLU A 215 -13.98 14.02 -16.36
C GLU A 215 -15.02 15.05 -15.90
N ARG A 216 -15.32 16.01 -16.77
CA ARG A 216 -16.49 16.87 -16.63
C ARG A 216 -17.18 17.06 -17.97
N GLY A 217 -18.42 16.57 -18.07
CA GLY A 217 -19.23 16.68 -19.28
C GLY A 217 -18.63 15.92 -20.48
N GLY A 218 -18.11 14.70 -20.26
CA GLY A 218 -17.55 13.87 -21.33
C GLY A 218 -16.16 14.30 -21.81
N LYS A 219 -15.50 15.25 -21.14
CA LYS A 219 -14.19 15.77 -21.51
C LYS A 219 -13.25 15.78 -20.31
N ALA A 220 -11.96 15.58 -20.59
CA ALA A 220 -10.93 15.74 -19.58
C ALA A 220 -10.83 17.20 -19.14
N GLU A 221 -10.77 17.44 -17.83
CA GLU A 221 -10.63 18.79 -17.29
C GLU A 221 -9.23 19.36 -17.58
N PRO A 222 -9.12 20.56 -18.17
CA PRO A 222 -7.83 21.24 -18.32
C PRO A 222 -7.17 21.50 -16.97
N ALA A 223 -5.83 21.47 -16.95
CA ALA A 223 -5.08 21.88 -15.78
C ALA A 223 -5.42 23.31 -15.35
N THR A 224 -5.43 23.52 -14.04
CA THR A 224 -5.63 24.84 -13.42
C THR A 224 -4.53 25.09 -12.40
N LYS A 225 -4.35 26.36 -12.01
CA LYS A 225 -3.40 26.74 -10.95
C LYS A 225 -3.63 26.05 -9.59
N PHE A 226 -4.80 25.46 -9.37
CA PHE A 226 -5.16 24.76 -8.12
C PHE A 226 -5.16 23.24 -8.27
N SER A 227 -4.72 22.73 -9.42
CA SER A 227 -4.71 21.29 -9.67
C SER A 227 -3.53 20.66 -8.94
N ALA A 228 -3.82 19.71 -8.04
CA ALA A 228 -2.80 19.04 -7.24
C ALA A 228 -1.86 18.16 -8.08
N SER A 229 -2.37 17.58 -9.16
CA SER A 229 -1.61 16.77 -10.10
C SER A 229 -2.19 16.90 -11.51
N ASN A 230 -1.31 16.87 -12.52
CA ASN A 230 -1.65 17.03 -13.93
C ASN A 230 -0.86 16.04 -14.78
N ILE A 231 -1.38 15.68 -15.95
CA ILE A 231 -0.74 14.79 -16.92
C ILE A 231 -0.73 15.45 -18.30
N TYR A 232 0.38 15.31 -19.02
CA TYR A 232 0.46 15.75 -20.41
C TYR A 232 -0.33 14.81 -21.31
N VAL A 233 -1.20 15.40 -22.14
CA VAL A 233 -1.95 14.71 -23.18
C VAL A 233 -1.69 15.37 -24.53
N PRO A 234 -1.67 14.61 -25.63
CA PRO A 234 -1.50 15.19 -26.95
C PRO A 234 -2.69 16.09 -27.31
N ASP A 235 -2.44 17.08 -28.16
CA ASP A 235 -3.51 17.89 -28.72
C ASP A 235 -4.55 17.01 -29.44
N GLY A 236 -5.83 17.38 -29.28
CA GLY A 236 -6.94 16.58 -29.80
C GLY A 236 -7.28 15.33 -28.98
N PHE A 237 -6.67 15.14 -27.80
CA PHE A 237 -7.06 14.06 -26.87
C PHE A 237 -8.56 14.10 -26.53
N GLU A 238 -9.19 12.91 -26.64
CA GLU A 238 -10.57 12.61 -26.26
C GLU A 238 -10.57 11.42 -25.29
N LEU A 239 -11.43 11.48 -24.27
CA LEU A 239 -11.64 10.38 -23.31
C LEU A 239 -12.33 9.18 -23.98
N GLY A 240 -12.11 8.00 -23.41
CA GLY A 240 -12.79 6.74 -23.75
C GLY A 240 -12.01 5.83 -24.69
N ARG A 241 -10.79 6.20 -25.07
CA ARG A 241 -9.94 5.41 -25.98
C ARG A 241 -8.67 4.90 -25.33
N ASN A 242 -8.34 5.30 -24.10
CA ASN A 242 -7.08 4.98 -23.43
C ASN A 242 -5.88 5.30 -24.34
N ALA A 243 -5.94 6.46 -25.01
CA ALA A 243 -5.05 6.79 -26.13
C ALA A 243 -3.77 7.51 -25.70
N VAL A 244 -3.60 7.80 -24.41
CA VAL A 244 -2.44 8.55 -23.88
C VAL A 244 -1.36 7.55 -23.44
N PRO A 245 -0.22 7.47 -24.14
CA PRO A 245 0.89 6.62 -23.69
C PRO A 245 1.48 7.16 -22.39
N PHE A 246 1.88 6.26 -21.50
CA PHE A 246 2.65 6.59 -20.32
C PHE A 246 4.09 6.90 -20.73
N ASP A 247 4.59 8.07 -20.30
CA ASP A 247 5.96 8.51 -20.49
C ASP A 247 6.46 9.10 -19.18
N ASN A 248 7.51 8.49 -18.61
CA ASN A 248 8.02 8.89 -17.30
C ASN A 248 8.69 10.27 -17.33
N GLU A 249 9.33 10.65 -18.44
CA GLU A 249 9.96 11.97 -18.57
C GLU A 249 8.89 13.07 -18.67
N LEU A 250 7.80 12.82 -19.40
CA LEU A 250 6.64 13.73 -19.39
C LEU A 250 5.97 13.79 -18.01
N ALA A 251 5.92 12.69 -17.27
CA ALA A 251 5.38 12.68 -15.91
C ALA A 251 6.22 13.56 -14.96
N TRP A 252 7.55 13.38 -14.94
CA TRP A 252 8.46 14.22 -14.16
C TRP A 252 8.35 15.70 -14.54
N ARG A 253 8.36 16.00 -15.83
CA ARG A 253 8.16 17.37 -16.32
C ARG A 253 6.83 17.96 -15.87
N SER A 254 5.76 17.17 -15.88
CA SER A 254 4.44 17.61 -15.42
C SER A 254 4.46 18.01 -13.93
N ILE A 255 5.16 17.24 -13.10
CA ILE A 255 5.33 17.56 -11.68
C ILE A 255 6.10 18.88 -11.53
N GLU A 256 7.20 19.07 -12.26
CA GLU A 256 8.03 20.29 -12.18
C GLU A 256 7.26 21.58 -12.51
N VAL A 257 6.33 21.52 -13.45
CA VAL A 257 5.55 22.70 -13.88
C VAL A 257 4.21 22.83 -13.15
N THR A 258 3.71 21.77 -12.51
CA THR A 258 2.44 21.81 -11.76
C THR A 258 2.50 22.87 -10.66
N GLY A 259 1.43 23.66 -10.55
CA GLY A 259 1.37 24.81 -9.64
C GLY A 259 2.06 26.09 -10.16
N ARG A 260 2.75 26.03 -11.31
CA ARG A 260 3.37 27.21 -11.97
C ARG A 260 2.50 27.72 -13.14
N PRO A 261 2.65 28.99 -13.55
CA PRO A 261 1.95 29.53 -14.73
C PRO A 261 2.19 28.71 -16.01
N ASP A 262 3.36 28.09 -16.13
CA ASP A 262 3.77 27.26 -17.26
C ASP A 262 2.84 26.05 -17.46
N ALA A 263 2.19 25.55 -16.41
CA ALA A 263 1.23 24.45 -16.52
C ALA A 263 0.01 24.79 -17.38
N LEU A 264 -0.25 26.08 -17.63
CA LEU A 264 -1.37 26.54 -18.45
C LEU A 264 -0.99 26.73 -19.93
N GLN A 265 0.30 26.55 -20.27
CA GLN A 265 0.82 26.75 -21.62
C GLN A 265 1.00 25.42 -22.35
N PRO A 266 0.72 25.36 -23.67
CA PRO A 266 1.06 24.19 -24.48
C PRO A 266 2.56 23.93 -24.51
N PHE A 267 2.95 22.65 -24.53
CA PHE A 267 4.32 22.19 -24.64
C PHE A 267 4.54 21.54 -26.00
N ARG A 268 5.59 21.96 -26.72
CA ARG A 268 6.02 21.32 -27.97
C ARG A 268 7.20 20.39 -27.70
N ALA A 269 6.99 19.09 -27.87
CA ALA A 269 8.06 18.10 -27.74
C ALA A 269 9.03 18.14 -28.93
N SER A 270 10.21 17.53 -28.76
CA SER A 270 11.26 17.48 -29.78
C SER A 270 10.83 16.76 -31.06
N ASN A 271 9.90 15.81 -30.95
CA ASN A 271 9.27 15.12 -32.08
C ASN A 271 8.22 15.97 -32.83
N GLY A 272 7.96 17.19 -32.38
CA GLY A 272 6.99 18.12 -32.97
C GLY A 272 5.57 17.99 -32.43
N THR A 273 5.26 16.97 -31.61
CA THR A 273 3.95 16.77 -31.00
C THR A 273 3.67 17.89 -29.99
N MET A 274 2.45 18.44 -30.07
CA MET A 274 1.94 19.42 -29.12
C MET A 274 1.22 18.69 -27.98
N TYR A 275 1.53 19.09 -26.77
CA TYR A 275 0.94 18.58 -25.53
C TYR A 275 0.32 19.70 -24.72
N ARG A 276 -0.68 19.37 -23.93
CA ARG A 276 -1.29 20.23 -22.91
C ARG A 276 -1.49 19.44 -21.62
N LEU A 277 -1.56 20.14 -20.50
CA LEU A 277 -1.85 19.50 -19.21
C LEU A 277 -3.35 19.41 -18.96
N VAL A 278 -3.78 18.24 -18.49
CA VAL A 278 -5.12 17.99 -17.95
C VAL A 278 -5.00 17.49 -16.53
N ARG A 279 -6.04 17.70 -15.73
CA ARG A 279 -6.09 17.28 -14.32
C ARG A 279 -6.15 15.76 -14.23
N SER A 280 -5.28 15.19 -13.40
CA SER A 280 -5.44 13.79 -13.03
C SER A 280 -6.56 13.64 -11.99
N ILE A 281 -7.13 12.43 -11.93
CA ILE A 281 -8.15 12.05 -10.96
C ILE A 281 -7.65 12.28 -9.53
N ASP A 282 -8.51 12.85 -8.68
CA ASP A 282 -8.19 12.98 -7.26
C ASP A 282 -8.33 11.64 -6.53
N ASN A 283 -7.62 11.50 -5.40
CA ASN A 283 -7.60 10.27 -4.63
C ASN A 283 -8.99 9.88 -4.09
N GLN A 284 -9.83 10.85 -3.73
CA GLN A 284 -11.16 10.56 -3.20
C GLN A 284 -12.03 9.89 -4.27
N ARG A 285 -12.02 10.42 -5.49
CA ARG A 285 -12.74 9.85 -6.63
C ARG A 285 -12.13 8.53 -7.07
N LEU A 286 -10.80 8.42 -7.09
CA LEU A 286 -10.11 7.18 -7.43
C LEU A 286 -10.43 6.06 -6.43
N ASN A 287 -10.46 6.36 -5.13
CA ASN A 287 -10.82 5.42 -4.07
C ASN A 287 -12.21 4.78 -4.28
N GLN A 288 -13.18 5.55 -4.80
CA GLN A 288 -14.51 5.03 -5.14
C GLN A 288 -14.48 4.01 -6.29
N LEU A 289 -13.48 4.09 -7.17
CA LEU A 289 -13.31 3.21 -8.33
C LEU A 289 -12.44 1.99 -8.03
N VAL A 290 -11.70 1.98 -6.92
CA VAL A 290 -10.82 0.86 -6.53
C VAL A 290 -11.51 -0.51 -6.59
N PRO A 291 -12.77 -0.68 -6.12
CA PRO A 291 -13.48 -1.96 -6.18
C PRO A 291 -13.66 -2.55 -7.60
N GLU A 292 -13.49 -1.75 -8.65
CA GLU A 292 -13.51 -2.19 -10.05
C GLU A 292 -12.20 -2.83 -10.49
N ILE A 293 -11.10 -2.60 -9.77
CA ILE A 293 -9.79 -3.19 -10.02
C ILE A 293 -9.58 -4.36 -9.06
N PHE A 294 -9.76 -4.12 -7.76
CA PHE A 294 -9.63 -5.14 -6.73
C PHE A 294 -10.52 -4.87 -5.52
N THR A 295 -10.83 -5.92 -4.76
CA THR A 295 -11.44 -5.82 -3.42
C THR A 295 -10.50 -6.40 -2.38
N TYR A 296 -10.50 -5.85 -1.17
CA TYR A 296 -9.78 -6.38 -0.02
C TYR A 296 -10.74 -6.77 1.11
N THR A 297 -10.57 -7.96 1.67
CA THR A 297 -11.31 -8.40 2.86
C THR A 297 -10.31 -8.61 4.00
N TYR A 298 -10.47 -7.88 5.09
CA TYR A 298 -9.64 -8.00 6.29
C TYR A 298 -9.77 -9.38 6.91
N ARG A 299 -8.64 -9.99 7.27
CA ARG A 299 -8.51 -11.32 7.87
C ARG A 299 -7.43 -11.35 8.96
N ASP A 300 -7.30 -10.23 9.65
CA ASP A 300 -6.41 -10.13 10.82
C ASP A 300 -6.84 -11.15 11.87
N THR A 301 -5.87 -11.82 12.48
CA THR A 301 -6.08 -12.83 13.52
C THR A 301 -5.81 -12.24 14.90
N ASP A 302 -6.29 -12.91 15.95
CA ASP A 302 -5.88 -12.64 17.33
C ASP A 302 -5.35 -13.93 17.97
N PRO A 303 -4.03 -14.08 18.17
CA PRO A 303 -2.96 -13.09 17.96
C PRO A 303 -2.65 -12.78 16.49
N ILE A 304 -2.12 -11.58 16.20
CA ILE A 304 -1.91 -11.11 14.82
C ILE A 304 -0.81 -11.85 14.07
N GLU A 305 0.14 -12.44 14.78
CA GLU A 305 1.23 -13.23 14.19
C GLU A 305 0.78 -14.62 13.73
N GLU A 306 -0.32 -15.13 14.28
CA GLU A 306 -0.70 -16.53 14.12
C GLU A 306 -1.64 -16.81 12.94
N GLU A 307 -1.71 -18.06 12.52
CA GLU A 307 -2.60 -18.48 11.43
C GLU A 307 -4.01 -18.78 11.95
N LEU A 308 -5.03 -18.48 11.15
CA LEU A 308 -6.41 -18.75 11.51
C LEU A 308 -6.63 -20.25 11.77
N GLY A 309 -7.30 -20.59 12.86
CA GLY A 309 -7.60 -21.98 13.21
C GLY A 309 -6.43 -22.77 13.79
N LYS A 310 -5.25 -22.16 13.97
CA LYS A 310 -4.14 -22.79 14.71
C LYS A 310 -4.61 -23.12 16.13
N LEU A 311 -4.37 -24.36 16.57
CA LEU A 311 -4.64 -24.81 17.94
C LEU A 311 -3.44 -24.52 18.84
N PHE A 312 -3.67 -23.91 20.00
CA PHE A 312 -2.66 -23.81 21.06
C PHE A 312 -2.66 -25.09 21.90
N ASP A 313 -1.79 -26.04 21.53
CA ASP A 313 -1.61 -27.33 22.20
C ASP A 313 -0.75 -27.26 23.48
N GLU A 314 -0.05 -26.14 23.67
CA GLU A 314 0.67 -25.78 24.88
C GLU A 314 0.20 -24.41 25.39
N SER A 315 0.53 -24.08 26.64
CA SER A 315 0.20 -22.78 27.23
C SER A 315 0.88 -21.65 26.46
N TYR A 316 0.09 -20.85 25.75
CA TYR A 316 0.57 -19.69 25.02
C TYR A 316 0.17 -18.40 25.76
N ASN A 317 1.16 -17.58 26.11
CA ASN A 317 0.90 -16.23 26.64
C ASN A 317 0.96 -15.26 25.47
N ASP A 318 -0.17 -14.64 25.15
CA ASP A 318 -0.23 -13.65 24.08
C ASP A 318 0.15 -12.25 24.57
N ASP A 319 0.10 -11.27 23.65
CA ASP A 319 0.48 -9.88 23.87
C ASP A 319 -0.60 -9.04 24.59
N PHE A 320 -1.78 -9.59 24.83
CA PHE A 320 -2.87 -8.91 25.52
C PHE A 320 -2.71 -9.07 27.03
N ILE A 321 -2.80 -7.95 27.77
CA ILE A 321 -2.76 -7.95 29.23
C ILE A 321 -4.18 -7.94 29.77
N ASP A 322 -4.54 -9.01 30.47
CA ASP A 322 -5.85 -9.16 31.07
C ASP A 322 -6.05 -8.12 32.20
N PRO A 323 -7.11 -7.29 32.16
CA PRO A 323 -7.31 -6.21 33.12
C PRO A 323 -7.72 -6.68 34.52
N GLU A 324 -8.18 -7.93 34.66
CA GLU A 324 -8.56 -8.54 35.93
C GLU A 324 -7.34 -9.16 36.63
N THR A 325 -6.48 -9.82 35.88
CA THR A 325 -5.31 -10.54 36.43
C THR A 325 -4.00 -9.76 36.37
N GLU A 326 -3.94 -8.68 35.56
CA GLU A 326 -2.73 -7.90 35.26
C GLU A 326 -1.58 -8.76 34.70
N ALA A 327 -1.92 -9.87 34.06
CA ALA A 327 -0.98 -10.81 33.44
C ALA A 327 -1.31 -11.00 31.95
N PRO A 328 -0.34 -11.47 31.14
CA PRO A 328 -0.61 -11.88 29.78
C PRO A 328 -1.75 -12.90 29.72
N ARG A 329 -2.66 -12.74 28.75
CA ARG A 329 -3.74 -13.69 28.52
C ARG A 329 -3.16 -15.03 28.08
N GLN A 330 -3.55 -16.07 28.81
CA GLN A 330 -3.13 -17.44 28.57
C GLN A 330 -4.14 -18.14 27.67
N ARG A 331 -3.68 -18.68 26.54
CA ARG A 331 -4.47 -19.46 25.58
C ARG A 331 -3.98 -20.90 25.60
N TYR A 332 -4.83 -21.82 26.01
CA TYR A 332 -4.56 -23.26 25.98
C TYR A 332 -5.82 -24.01 25.56
N GLY A 333 -5.70 -24.85 24.54
CA GLY A 333 -6.83 -25.59 23.96
C GLY A 333 -7.74 -24.75 23.07
N GLU A 334 -7.40 -23.48 22.84
CA GLU A 334 -8.16 -22.57 21.99
C GLU A 334 -7.62 -22.55 20.56
N THR A 335 -8.51 -22.25 19.61
CA THR A 335 -8.12 -22.03 18.22
C THR A 335 -8.06 -20.54 17.91
N VAL A 336 -7.06 -20.13 17.13
CA VAL A 336 -6.90 -18.74 16.69
C VAL A 336 -8.11 -18.32 15.87
N GLY A 337 -8.76 -17.24 16.30
CA GLY A 337 -9.88 -16.60 15.62
C GLY A 337 -9.48 -15.31 14.90
N LEU A 338 -10.46 -14.66 14.30
CA LEU A 338 -10.28 -13.34 13.72
C LEU A 338 -10.19 -12.28 14.82
N LEU A 339 -9.44 -11.21 14.53
CA LEU A 339 -9.31 -10.07 15.40
C LEU A 339 -10.67 -9.39 15.59
N LYS A 340 -11.03 -9.18 16.85
CA LYS A 340 -12.28 -8.54 17.27
C LYS A 340 -11.99 -7.17 17.88
N GLN A 341 -12.99 -6.30 17.81
CA GLN A 341 -12.93 -5.00 18.48
C GLN A 341 -12.68 -5.21 19.97
N GLU A 342 -11.88 -4.32 20.54
CA GLU A 342 -11.51 -4.34 21.97
C GLU A 342 -10.84 -5.66 22.41
N ARG A 343 -10.26 -6.43 21.46
CA ARG A 343 -9.67 -7.77 21.69
C ARG A 343 -10.65 -8.76 22.37
N SER A 344 -11.96 -8.58 22.16
CA SER A 344 -13.01 -9.41 22.77
C SER A 344 -12.89 -10.89 22.40
N LEU A 345 -13.18 -11.77 23.36
CA LEU A 345 -13.29 -13.22 23.15
C LEU A 345 -14.72 -13.68 22.88
N ASP A 346 -15.71 -12.80 23.06
CA ASP A 346 -17.12 -13.17 22.96
C ASP A 346 -17.48 -13.61 21.54
N ALA A 347 -18.18 -14.73 21.42
CA ALA A 347 -18.67 -15.22 20.13
C ALA A 347 -19.63 -14.18 19.51
N GLY A 348 -19.38 -13.81 18.26
CA GLY A 348 -20.19 -12.82 17.53
C GLY A 348 -19.88 -11.35 17.85
N ALA A 349 -18.86 -11.06 18.65
CA ALA A 349 -18.36 -9.68 18.78
C ALA A 349 -17.92 -9.13 17.41
N PRO A 350 -18.11 -7.82 17.14
CA PRO A 350 -17.70 -7.23 15.88
C PRO A 350 -16.21 -7.44 15.58
N LEU A 351 -15.89 -7.78 14.34
CA LEU A 351 -14.51 -7.88 13.88
C LEU A 351 -13.83 -6.51 13.86
N ASP A 352 -12.52 -6.52 14.10
CA ASP A 352 -11.65 -5.36 13.89
C ASP A 352 -11.03 -5.36 12.48
N ARG A 353 -10.39 -4.26 12.12
CA ARG A 353 -9.67 -4.07 10.86
C ARG A 353 -8.34 -3.38 11.13
N LEU A 354 -7.26 -4.16 11.05
CA LEU A 354 -5.90 -3.62 11.01
C LEU A 354 -5.35 -3.68 9.60
N GLY A 355 -5.51 -4.80 8.89
CA GLY A 355 -5.11 -5.01 7.50
C GLY A 355 -3.68 -5.50 7.33
N PHE A 356 -3.09 -6.15 8.34
CA PHE A 356 -1.85 -6.90 8.17
C PHE A 356 -2.09 -8.20 7.40
N LYS A 357 -3.29 -8.79 7.53
CA LYS A 357 -3.71 -9.98 6.78
C LYS A 357 -5.03 -9.74 6.08
N GLY A 358 -5.16 -10.20 4.85
CA GLY A 358 -6.42 -10.10 4.13
C GLY A 358 -6.43 -10.72 2.74
N ILE A 359 -7.62 -10.77 2.14
CA ILE A 359 -7.87 -11.41 0.86
C ILE A 359 -8.10 -10.37 -0.22
N LEU A 360 -7.25 -10.39 -1.23
CA LEU A 360 -7.39 -9.65 -2.48
C LEU A 360 -8.12 -10.50 -3.54
N LYS A 361 -9.08 -9.87 -4.21
CA LYS A 361 -9.70 -10.38 -5.44
C LYS A 361 -9.59 -9.35 -6.55
N PHE A 362 -9.06 -9.75 -7.69
CA PHE A 362 -8.88 -8.89 -8.86
C PHE A 362 -10.03 -9.08 -9.85
N ARG A 363 -10.46 -8.00 -10.50
CA ARG A 363 -11.73 -7.94 -11.24
C ARG A 363 -11.59 -7.89 -12.76
N GLN A 364 -10.44 -7.49 -13.27
CA GLN A 364 -10.19 -7.32 -14.70
C GLN A 364 -8.71 -7.50 -15.02
N ALA A 365 -8.39 -8.04 -16.19
CA ALA A 365 -7.02 -8.23 -16.66
C ALA A 365 -6.53 -7.12 -17.59
N GLY A 366 -5.25 -7.21 -17.97
CA GLY A 366 -4.62 -6.29 -18.90
C GLY A 366 -4.17 -4.97 -18.26
N ILE A 367 -4.13 -4.90 -16.93
CA ILE A 367 -3.84 -3.67 -16.18
C ILE A 367 -2.59 -3.85 -15.31
N SER A 368 -1.69 -2.86 -15.36
CA SER A 368 -0.70 -2.59 -14.33
C SER A 368 -1.16 -1.41 -13.49
N PHE A 369 -1.11 -1.55 -12.17
CA PHE A 369 -1.38 -0.48 -11.22
C PHE A 369 -0.45 -0.61 -10.01
N LEU A 370 -0.52 0.39 -9.13
CA LEU A 370 0.25 0.43 -7.90
C LEU A 370 -0.75 0.26 -6.75
N LEU A 371 -0.72 -0.86 -6.05
CA LEU A 371 -1.51 -1.06 -4.84
C LEU A 371 -0.91 -0.17 -3.75
N GLN A 372 -1.58 0.93 -3.43
CA GLN A 372 -1.13 1.79 -2.35
C GLN A 372 -1.54 1.17 -1.01
N VAL A 373 -0.57 0.96 -0.13
CA VAL A 373 -0.76 0.47 1.23
C VAL A 373 -0.47 1.61 2.19
N ARG A 374 -1.45 1.98 3.01
CA ARG A 374 -1.36 3.08 3.98
C ARG A 374 -1.74 2.61 5.36
N LEU A 375 -0.79 2.51 6.29
CA LEU A 375 -1.12 2.37 7.70
C LEU A 375 -1.42 3.75 8.26
N CYS A 376 -2.70 4.03 8.48
CA CYS A 376 -3.15 5.33 8.95
C CYS A 376 -3.17 5.38 10.47
N ASN A 377 -2.69 6.48 11.04
CA ASN A 377 -2.85 6.81 12.45
C ASN A 377 -4.04 7.79 12.62
N ILE A 378 -5.16 7.25 13.07
CA ILE A 378 -6.46 7.92 13.20
C ILE A 378 -6.57 8.53 14.59
N LEU A 379 -6.06 9.76 14.72
CA LEU A 379 -5.97 10.49 15.99
C LEU A 379 -7.25 11.24 16.38
N THR A 380 -8.22 11.33 15.47
CA THR A 380 -9.47 12.07 15.68
C THR A 380 -10.51 11.23 16.42
N LYS A 381 -11.42 11.88 17.14
CA LYS A 381 -12.63 11.27 17.69
C LYS A 381 -13.88 11.72 16.93
N GLY A 382 -14.92 10.89 16.95
CA GLY A 382 -16.21 11.17 16.34
C GLY A 382 -17.35 10.49 17.11
N GLN A 383 -18.57 10.60 16.60
CA GLN A 383 -19.74 9.96 17.19
C GLN A 383 -20.30 8.92 16.22
N GLN A 384 -20.72 7.77 16.75
CA GLN A 384 -21.44 6.76 15.96
C GLN A 384 -22.86 7.25 15.65
N ARG A 385 -23.52 7.88 16.62
CA ARG A 385 -24.84 8.51 16.47
C ARG A 385 -24.87 9.85 17.21
N THR A 386 -25.76 10.73 16.79
CA THR A 386 -25.94 12.05 17.41
C THR A 386 -26.23 11.92 18.91
N GLY A 387 -25.35 12.45 19.74
CA GLY A 387 -25.49 12.43 21.21
C GLY A 387 -24.74 11.29 21.90
N ASP A 388 -24.12 10.37 21.15
CA ASP A 388 -23.26 9.32 21.72
C ASP A 388 -21.98 9.92 22.31
N VAL A 389 -21.36 9.18 23.22
CA VAL A 389 -20.00 9.48 23.69
C VAL A 389 -19.06 9.40 22.49
N ALA A 390 -18.13 10.36 22.41
CA ALA A 390 -17.15 10.38 21.35
C ALA A 390 -16.24 9.14 21.44
N LYS A 391 -16.09 8.42 20.32
CA LYS A 391 -15.22 7.25 20.16
C LYS A 391 -14.08 7.56 19.18
N PRO A 392 -12.98 6.81 19.19
CA PRO A 392 -11.94 6.90 18.17
C PRO A 392 -12.56 6.79 16.77
N ALA A 393 -12.19 7.70 15.85
CA ALA A 393 -12.89 7.87 14.58
C ALA A 393 -12.79 6.66 13.63
N LYS A 394 -11.87 5.73 13.92
CA LYS A 394 -11.84 4.38 13.31
C LYS A 394 -13.19 3.68 13.42
N TYR A 395 -13.93 3.85 14.52
CA TYR A 395 -15.21 3.19 14.80
C TYR A 395 -16.42 4.12 14.66
N THR A 396 -16.36 5.12 13.78
CA THR A 396 -17.44 6.12 13.64
C THR A 396 -18.04 6.16 12.23
N ASN A 397 -17.89 5.09 11.45
CA ASN A 397 -18.58 4.95 10.17
C ASN A 397 -20.06 4.66 10.39
N ALA A 398 -20.87 5.71 10.54
CA ALA A 398 -22.31 5.62 10.76
C ALA A 398 -23.07 4.88 9.64
N ALA A 399 -22.48 4.75 8.45
CA ALA A 399 -23.05 3.99 7.33
C ALA A 399 -22.82 2.48 7.44
N ASN A 400 -22.05 2.00 8.43
CA ASN A 400 -21.70 0.58 8.61
C ASN A 400 -21.95 0.08 10.05
N PRO A 401 -23.17 0.22 10.61
CA PRO A 401 -23.45 -0.22 11.98
C PRO A 401 -23.28 -1.73 12.16
N ASP A 402 -23.69 -2.54 11.17
CA ASP A 402 -23.62 -4.01 11.23
C ASP A 402 -22.18 -4.53 11.13
N GLY A 403 -21.27 -3.75 10.53
CA GLY A 403 -19.84 -4.05 10.48
C GLY A 403 -19.04 -3.36 11.60
N GLY A 404 -19.67 -3.07 12.75
CA GLY A 404 -19.02 -2.49 13.92
C GLY A 404 -18.55 -1.04 13.72
N TYR A 405 -19.20 -0.27 12.85
CA TYR A 405 -18.86 1.12 12.53
C TYR A 405 -17.45 1.35 11.96
N LEU A 406 -16.84 0.31 11.39
CA LEU A 406 -15.53 0.41 10.77
C LEU A 406 -15.59 0.92 9.33
N TRP A 407 -14.49 1.53 8.88
CA TRP A 407 -14.30 1.99 7.51
C TRP A 407 -13.82 0.85 6.62
N ASP A 408 -14.31 0.82 5.37
CA ASP A 408 -13.86 -0.16 4.39
C ASP A 408 -12.46 0.16 3.85
N PHE A 409 -11.81 -0.80 3.20
CA PHE A 409 -10.40 -0.72 2.78
C PHE A 409 -10.09 0.49 1.88
N ASN A 410 -11.05 0.95 1.10
CA ASN A 410 -10.91 2.09 0.19
C ASN A 410 -11.56 3.38 0.74
N GLN A 411 -12.01 3.40 1.99
CA GLN A 411 -12.76 4.52 2.59
C GLN A 411 -11.91 5.37 3.53
N ILE A 412 -10.65 5.62 3.19
CA ILE A 412 -9.83 6.59 3.93
C ILE A 412 -10.48 7.98 3.87
N GLN A 413 -10.59 8.64 5.03
CA GLN A 413 -11.29 9.92 5.14
C GLN A 413 -10.41 11.12 4.77
N PRO A 414 -10.98 12.18 4.19
CA PRO A 414 -10.28 13.46 4.04
C PRO A 414 -9.85 13.99 5.41
N GLY A 415 -8.56 14.32 5.57
CA GLY A 415 -7.99 14.79 6.83
C GLY A 415 -7.32 13.70 7.67
N TRP A 416 -7.36 12.44 7.21
CA TRP A 416 -6.50 11.39 7.74
C TRP A 416 -5.25 11.27 6.87
N ASP A 417 -4.32 12.20 7.10
CA ASP A 417 -3.06 12.35 6.36
C ASP A 417 -1.83 12.01 7.20
N SER A 418 -2.03 11.49 8.42
CA SER A 418 -0.98 10.94 9.28
C SER A 418 -0.87 9.43 9.07
N PHE A 419 0.30 8.98 8.61
CA PHE A 419 0.57 7.58 8.28
C PHE A 419 1.82 7.10 8.97
N ASP A 420 1.78 5.94 9.64
CA ASP A 420 3.00 5.28 10.11
C ASP A 420 3.79 4.67 8.97
N ILE A 421 3.13 4.38 7.84
CA ILE A 421 3.81 4.07 6.58
C ILE A 421 2.84 4.27 5.39
N ASP A 422 3.36 4.77 4.26
CA ASP A 422 2.65 4.88 2.98
C ASP A 422 3.56 4.43 1.84
N TYR A 423 3.24 3.28 1.22
CA TYR A 423 4.08 2.72 0.16
C TYR A 423 3.26 2.01 -0.95
N PRO A 424 3.75 2.05 -2.20
CA PRO A 424 3.15 1.35 -3.32
C PRO A 424 3.73 -0.06 -3.49
N LEU A 425 2.86 -1.03 -3.78
CA LEU A 425 3.23 -2.37 -4.26
C LEU A 425 2.79 -2.50 -5.72
N PRO A 426 3.71 -2.63 -6.69
CA PRO A 426 3.33 -2.78 -8.09
C PRO A 426 2.60 -4.10 -8.34
N VAL A 427 1.48 -4.04 -9.07
CA VAL A 427 0.66 -5.20 -9.43
C VAL A 427 0.38 -5.19 -10.94
N ARG A 428 0.45 -6.37 -11.57
CA ARG A 428 0.01 -6.62 -12.94
C ARG A 428 -1.05 -7.71 -12.92
N ILE A 429 -2.26 -7.37 -13.36
CA ILE A 429 -3.32 -8.36 -13.55
C ILE A 429 -3.18 -8.91 -14.96
N ILE A 430 -2.47 -10.02 -15.08
CA ILE A 430 -1.94 -10.52 -16.35
C ILE A 430 -2.97 -11.25 -17.21
N ALA A 431 -4.00 -11.85 -16.60
CA ALA A 431 -5.03 -12.60 -17.32
C ALA A 431 -6.34 -12.64 -16.54
N ASP A 432 -7.45 -12.93 -17.24
CA ASP A 432 -8.78 -13.13 -16.65
C ASP A 432 -9.32 -14.50 -17.05
N THR A 433 -9.78 -15.27 -16.07
CA THR A 433 -10.42 -16.56 -16.34
C THR A 433 -11.76 -16.44 -17.08
N LYS A 434 -12.44 -15.28 -17.01
CA LYS A 434 -13.71 -15.01 -17.71
C LYS A 434 -13.56 -14.90 -19.22
N ASP A 435 -12.36 -14.59 -19.69
CA ASP A 435 -12.02 -14.53 -21.11
C ASP A 435 -11.92 -15.93 -21.77
N GLY A 436 -12.02 -16.99 -20.95
CA GLY A 436 -11.93 -18.37 -21.40
C GLY A 436 -10.49 -18.87 -21.53
N GLU A 437 -10.35 -20.20 -21.56
CA GLU A 437 -9.07 -20.89 -21.47
C GLU A 437 -8.04 -20.41 -22.50
N ALA A 438 -8.43 -20.29 -23.77
CA ALA A 438 -7.50 -19.98 -24.84
C ALA A 438 -6.87 -18.59 -24.68
N LYS A 439 -7.67 -17.56 -24.41
CA LYS A 439 -7.18 -16.19 -24.22
C LYS A 439 -6.41 -16.06 -22.91
N CYS A 440 -6.94 -16.61 -21.82
CA CYS A 440 -6.25 -16.61 -20.53
C CYS A 440 -4.85 -17.24 -20.62
N TYR A 441 -4.71 -18.37 -21.32
CA TYR A 441 -3.41 -19.00 -21.56
C TYR A 441 -2.45 -18.10 -22.37
N GLU A 442 -2.91 -17.50 -23.47
CA GLU A 442 -2.06 -16.62 -24.29
C GLU A 442 -1.58 -15.39 -23.51
N ASP A 443 -2.46 -14.80 -22.70
CA ASP A 443 -2.14 -13.65 -21.86
C ASP A 443 -1.11 -14.01 -20.78
N VAL A 444 -1.25 -15.16 -20.10
CA VAL A 444 -0.25 -15.64 -19.12
C VAL A 444 1.07 -15.99 -19.80
N ARG A 445 1.04 -16.66 -20.96
CA ARG A 445 2.23 -17.12 -21.69
C ARG A 445 3.15 -15.97 -22.09
N ARG A 446 2.61 -14.76 -22.31
CA ARG A 446 3.41 -13.56 -22.58
C ARG A 446 4.41 -13.24 -21.47
N PHE A 447 4.06 -13.55 -20.22
CA PHE A 447 4.91 -13.31 -19.04
C PHE A 447 5.61 -14.58 -18.56
N TYR A 448 4.98 -15.74 -18.76
CA TYR A 448 5.49 -17.05 -18.35
C TYR A 448 5.54 -18.00 -19.57
N PRO A 449 6.56 -17.91 -20.45
CA PRO A 449 6.57 -18.64 -21.73
C PRO A 449 6.61 -20.17 -21.61
N SER A 450 7.11 -20.69 -20.49
CA SER A 450 7.18 -22.13 -20.19
C SER A 450 5.86 -22.71 -19.65
N VAL A 451 4.82 -21.88 -19.49
CA VAL A 451 3.55 -22.29 -18.89
C VAL A 451 2.86 -23.38 -19.72
N GLN A 452 2.43 -24.46 -19.07
CA GLN A 452 1.67 -25.52 -19.72
C GLN A 452 0.17 -25.20 -19.65
N ARG A 453 -0.49 -25.13 -20.81
CA ARG A 453 -1.89 -24.75 -20.93
C ARG A 453 -2.83 -25.57 -20.05
N SER A 454 -2.73 -26.90 -20.10
CA SER A 454 -3.60 -27.79 -19.34
C SER A 454 -3.40 -27.67 -17.83
N GLU A 455 -2.16 -27.44 -17.40
CA GLU A 455 -1.85 -27.31 -15.98
C GLU A 455 -2.31 -25.96 -15.42
N LEU A 456 -2.07 -24.87 -16.17
CA LEU A 456 -2.57 -23.53 -15.86
C LEU A 456 -4.08 -23.53 -15.74
N TRP A 457 -4.79 -24.07 -16.74
CA TRP A 457 -6.23 -24.05 -16.71
C TRP A 457 -6.80 -24.89 -15.58
N ARG A 458 -6.19 -26.05 -15.26
CA ARG A 458 -6.58 -26.84 -14.09
C ARG A 458 -6.42 -26.05 -12.80
N MET A 459 -5.28 -25.38 -12.61
CA MET A 459 -5.03 -24.52 -11.43
C MET A 459 -6.10 -23.43 -11.28
N LEU A 460 -6.48 -22.76 -12.36
CA LEU A 460 -7.40 -21.63 -12.33
C LEU A 460 -8.89 -22.04 -12.28
N SER A 461 -9.25 -23.14 -12.93
CA SER A 461 -10.65 -23.59 -13.06
C SER A 461 -11.07 -24.63 -12.03
N ASP A 462 -10.14 -25.39 -11.47
CA ASP A 462 -10.36 -26.40 -10.42
C ASP A 462 -9.22 -26.34 -9.38
N PRO A 463 -9.12 -25.22 -8.63
CA PRO A 463 -8.01 -24.98 -7.72
C PRO A 463 -7.94 -26.04 -6.62
N GLU A 464 -9.06 -26.50 -6.07
CA GLU A 464 -9.07 -27.51 -5.01
C GLU A 464 -8.33 -28.80 -5.43
N ALA A 465 -8.66 -29.34 -6.61
CA ALA A 465 -8.00 -30.54 -7.12
C ALA A 465 -6.55 -30.30 -7.54
N PHE A 466 -6.21 -29.08 -7.97
CA PHE A 466 -4.84 -28.72 -8.33
C PHE A 466 -3.95 -28.63 -7.09
N PHE A 467 -4.38 -27.85 -6.09
CA PHE A 467 -3.62 -27.52 -4.90
C PHE A 467 -3.60 -28.63 -3.85
N TYR A 468 -4.40 -29.69 -3.98
CA TYR A 468 -4.30 -30.88 -3.11
C TYR A 468 -2.88 -31.47 -3.03
N ARG A 469 -2.07 -31.29 -4.09
CA ARG A 469 -0.65 -31.68 -4.10
C ARG A 469 0.18 -30.90 -3.07
N TYR A 470 -0.24 -29.69 -2.72
CA TYR A 470 0.40 -28.77 -1.78
C TYR A 470 -0.32 -28.66 -0.44
N ARG A 471 -1.20 -29.62 -0.09
CA ARG A 471 -2.01 -29.59 1.14
C ARG A 471 -1.25 -29.47 2.47
N ARG A 472 0.07 -29.69 2.46
CA ARG A 472 0.96 -29.53 3.63
C ARG A 472 1.54 -28.11 3.77
N ASN A 473 1.33 -27.26 2.76
CA ASN A 473 1.85 -25.90 2.66
C ASN A 473 0.73 -24.86 2.77
N VAL A 474 -0.41 -25.25 3.35
CA VAL A 474 -1.59 -24.38 3.48
C VAL A 474 -1.35 -23.39 4.61
N VAL A 475 -1.62 -22.12 4.34
CA VAL A 475 -1.75 -21.04 5.33
C VAL A 475 -3.20 -20.58 5.30
N LEU A 476 -3.88 -20.72 6.44
CA LEU A 476 -5.29 -20.38 6.56
C LEU A 476 -5.45 -18.88 6.80
N MET A 477 -6.27 -18.25 5.95
CA MET A 477 -6.67 -16.85 6.08
C MET A 477 -8.16 -16.71 6.27
#